data_AF-A0A9D3M405-F1
#
_entry.id   AF-A0A9D3M405-F1
#
_cell.length_a   1.000
_cell.length_b   1.000
_cell.length_c   1.000
_cell.angle_alpha   90.00
_cell.angle_beta   90.00
_cell.angle_gamma   90.00
#
_symmetry.space_group_name_H-M   'P 1'
#
loop_
_entity.id
_entity.type
_entity.pdbx_description
1 polymer ?
#
loop_
_entity_poly.entity_id
_entity_poly.type
_entity_poly.pdbx_seq_one_letter_code
_entity_poly.pdbx_strand_id
1 'polypeptide(L)'
;MMHAGPAEKSGRLNIGDQIMSINGTSLVGLPLSTCQSIIKGLKTQSRIKLNIVRCPPVTTVLIRRPDLRYQLGFSVQNGIICSLMRGGIAERGGVRVGHRIIEINGQSVVATPHEKIVHILSNAVGEIHMKTMPAAMYRLLTAQEQPVYI
;
A
#
# COMPACT_ATOMS: atom_id res chain seq x y z
N MET A 1 2.48 -15.82 9.57
CA MET A 1 3.53 -14.79 9.72
C MET A 1 4.85 -15.53 9.91
N MET A 2 5.64 -15.78 8.84
CA MET A 2 7.03 -16.27 8.99
C MET A 2 7.95 -15.09 9.35
N HIS A 3 7.75 -14.52 10.53
CA HIS A 3 8.74 -13.62 11.12
C HIS A 3 9.97 -14.47 11.45
N ALA A 4 11.18 -14.04 11.05
CA ALA A 4 12.48 -14.74 11.12
C ALA A 4 12.97 -15.57 9.91
N GLY A 5 12.34 -15.44 8.74
CA GLY A 5 12.89 -15.99 7.49
C GLY A 5 14.19 -15.30 7.02
N PRO A 6 14.97 -15.89 6.10
CA PRO A 6 16.19 -15.28 5.57
C PRO A 6 15.95 -13.93 4.88
N ALA A 7 14.74 -13.70 4.34
CA ALA A 7 14.33 -12.42 3.78
C ALA A 7 14.25 -11.30 4.83
N GLU A 8 13.70 -11.59 6.00
CA GLU A 8 13.62 -10.63 7.11
C GLU A 8 14.99 -10.41 7.76
N LYS A 9 15.78 -11.49 7.96
CA LYS A 9 17.17 -11.37 8.45
C LYS A 9 18.05 -10.52 7.53
N SER A 10 17.80 -10.55 6.23
CA SER A 10 18.52 -9.72 5.29
C SER A 10 18.13 -8.23 5.37
N GLY A 11 16.92 -7.89 5.84
CA GLY A 11 16.38 -6.52 5.89
C GLY A 11 16.28 -5.82 4.53
N ARG A 12 16.61 -6.52 3.43
CA ARG A 12 16.69 -5.94 2.09
C ARG A 12 15.35 -6.00 1.36
N LEU A 13 14.52 -6.98 1.69
CA LEU A 13 13.23 -7.23 1.07
C LEU A 13 12.13 -6.81 2.02
N ASN A 14 11.35 -5.81 1.61
CA ASN A 14 10.21 -5.31 2.34
C ASN A 14 8.93 -5.70 1.63
N ILE A 15 7.85 -5.77 2.41
CA ILE A 15 6.52 -5.98 1.85
C ILE A 15 6.25 -4.76 0.96
N GLY A 16 6.16 -4.98 -0.36
CA GLY A 16 5.81 -3.96 -1.37
C GLY A 16 6.83 -3.90 -2.49
N ASP A 17 7.99 -4.50 -2.26
CA ASP A 17 9.05 -4.62 -3.24
C ASP A 17 8.63 -5.59 -4.36
N GLN A 18 8.86 -5.18 -5.60
CA GLN A 18 8.63 -6.03 -6.77
C GLN A 18 9.93 -6.72 -7.16
N ILE A 19 9.91 -8.05 -7.22
CA ILE A 19 11.05 -8.85 -7.66
C ILE A 19 11.06 -8.90 -9.19
N MET A 20 12.07 -8.27 -9.81
CA MET A 20 12.23 -8.24 -11.27
C MET A 20 12.98 -9.47 -11.79
N SER A 21 14.00 -9.92 -11.05
CA SER A 21 14.80 -11.08 -11.45
C SER A 21 15.44 -11.77 -10.26
N ILE A 22 15.69 -13.07 -10.36
CA ILE A 22 16.31 -13.89 -9.33
C ILE A 22 17.49 -14.66 -9.92
N ASN A 23 18.69 -14.48 -9.37
CA ASN A 23 19.93 -15.11 -9.84
C ASN A 23 20.20 -14.91 -11.35
N GLY A 24 19.73 -13.80 -11.92
CA GLY A 24 19.85 -13.50 -13.35
C GLY A 24 18.64 -13.96 -14.20
N THR A 25 17.72 -14.74 -13.62
CA THR A 25 16.47 -15.13 -14.27
C THR A 25 15.42 -14.04 -14.12
N SER A 26 15.00 -13.42 -15.22
CA SER A 26 13.91 -12.42 -15.22
C SER A 26 12.57 -13.07 -14.91
N LEU A 27 11.82 -12.47 -13.98
CA LEU A 27 10.46 -12.88 -13.62
C LEU A 27 9.38 -12.04 -14.32
N VAL A 28 9.79 -10.97 -15.02
CA VAL A 28 8.87 -10.07 -15.72
C VAL A 28 8.16 -10.82 -16.85
N GLY A 29 6.82 -10.78 -16.82
CA GLY A 29 5.97 -11.44 -17.82
C GLY A 29 5.65 -12.91 -17.55
N LEU A 30 6.23 -13.51 -16.51
CA LEU A 30 5.90 -14.88 -16.11
C LEU A 30 4.66 -14.91 -15.20
N PRO A 31 3.83 -15.97 -15.28
CA PRO A 31 2.71 -16.15 -14.37
C PRO A 31 3.22 -16.40 -12.94
N LEU A 32 2.41 -16.02 -11.94
CA LEU A 32 2.76 -16.14 -10.52
C LEU A 32 3.20 -17.56 -10.14
N SER A 33 2.53 -18.58 -10.67
CA SER A 33 2.86 -19.99 -10.44
C SER A 33 4.29 -20.34 -10.85
N THR A 34 4.74 -19.87 -12.02
CA THR A 34 6.11 -20.07 -12.50
C THR A 34 7.11 -19.34 -11.61
N CYS A 35 6.84 -18.10 -11.23
CA CYS A 35 7.69 -17.34 -10.31
C CYS A 35 7.84 -18.05 -8.97
N GLN A 36 6.75 -18.59 -8.41
CA GLN A 36 6.77 -19.37 -7.18
C GLN A 36 7.60 -20.66 -7.33
N SER A 37 7.46 -21.38 -8.44
CA SER A 37 8.25 -22.59 -8.71
C SER A 37 9.74 -22.29 -8.81
N ILE A 38 10.12 -21.20 -9.48
CA ILE A 38 11.52 -20.76 -9.57
C ILE A 38 12.07 -20.51 -8.16
N ILE A 39 11.35 -19.74 -7.33
CA ILE A 39 11.82 -19.41 -5.97
C ILE A 39 11.93 -20.67 -5.10
N LYS A 40 10.93 -21.55 -5.16
CA LYS A 40 10.93 -22.82 -4.42
C LYS A 40 12.08 -23.73 -4.85
N GLY A 41 12.43 -23.73 -6.14
CA GLY A 41 13.57 -24.48 -6.67
C GLY A 41 14.93 -23.97 -6.16
N LEU A 42 15.02 -22.70 -5.79
CA LEU A 42 16.26 -22.08 -5.30
C LEU A 42 16.43 -22.21 -3.77
N LYS A 43 15.49 -22.87 -3.09
CA LYS A 43 15.49 -23.07 -1.62
C LYS A 43 16.72 -23.84 -1.11
N THR A 44 17.35 -24.63 -1.97
CA THR A 44 18.58 -25.40 -1.67
C THR A 44 19.86 -24.59 -1.82
N GLN A 45 19.81 -23.39 -2.41
CA GLN A 45 21.00 -22.56 -2.60
C GLN A 45 21.36 -21.76 -1.36
N SER A 46 22.66 -21.67 -1.05
CA SER A 46 23.18 -20.89 0.08
C SER A 46 23.08 -19.37 -0.13
N ARG A 47 23.07 -18.89 -1.38
CA ARG A 47 22.93 -17.46 -1.72
C ARG A 47 21.96 -17.27 -2.88
N ILE A 48 21.07 -16.30 -2.72
CA ILE A 48 20.11 -15.89 -3.75
C ILE A 48 20.30 -14.38 -4.01
N LYS A 49 20.56 -14.02 -5.27
CA LYS A 49 20.66 -12.64 -5.73
C LYS A 49 19.31 -12.19 -6.27
N LEU A 50 18.57 -11.42 -5.49
CA LEU A 50 17.30 -10.83 -5.90
C LEU A 50 17.54 -9.43 -6.46
N ASN A 51 17.00 -9.14 -7.63
CA ASN A 51 16.88 -7.79 -8.15
C ASN A 51 15.46 -7.30 -7.86
N ILE A 52 15.35 -6.32 -6.97
CA ILE A 52 14.08 -5.80 -6.48
C ILE A 52 13.95 -4.33 -6.82
N VAL A 53 12.76 -3.93 -7.24
CA VAL A 53 12.38 -2.53 -7.36
C VAL A 53 11.61 -2.20 -6.09
N ARG A 54 12.17 -1.28 -5.29
CA ARG A 54 11.50 -0.75 -4.10
C ARG A 54 10.44 0.23 -4.55
N CYS A 55 9.20 -0.23 -4.52
CA CYS A 55 8.04 0.62 -4.69
C CYS A 55 7.47 0.87 -3.30
N PRO A 56 7.85 1.96 -2.59
CA PRO A 56 7.21 2.29 -1.33
C PRO A 56 5.70 2.36 -1.60
N PRO A 57 4.89 1.49 -0.98
CA PRO A 57 3.46 1.39 -1.29
C PRO A 57 2.69 2.61 -0.78
N VAL A 58 3.37 3.56 -0.14
CA VAL A 58 2.77 4.75 0.43
C VAL A 58 2.70 5.83 -0.64
N THR A 59 1.47 6.16 -1.04
CA THR A 59 1.17 7.31 -1.90
C THR A 59 0.84 8.51 -1.01
N THR A 60 1.65 9.56 -1.08
CA THR A 60 1.35 10.85 -0.45
C THR A 60 0.31 11.58 -1.30
N VAL A 61 -0.72 12.08 -0.63
CA VAL A 61 -1.86 12.76 -1.21
C VAL A 61 -1.93 14.17 -0.64
N LEU A 62 -2.10 15.16 -1.50
CA LEU A 62 -2.27 16.56 -1.13
C LEU A 62 -3.61 17.06 -1.64
N ILE A 63 -4.58 17.20 -0.75
CA ILE A 63 -5.88 17.75 -1.12
C ILE A 63 -5.90 19.24 -0.75
N ARG A 64 -6.23 20.08 -1.73
CA ARG A 64 -6.40 21.53 -1.52
C ARG A 64 -7.88 21.88 -1.52
N ARG A 65 -8.44 22.07 -0.32
CA ARG A 65 -9.84 22.44 -0.13
C ARG A 65 -9.95 23.94 0.20
N PRO A 66 -10.49 24.77 -0.71
CA PRO A 66 -10.60 26.21 -0.46
C PRO A 66 -11.61 26.56 0.64
N ASP A 67 -12.79 25.92 0.64
CA ASP A 67 -13.86 26.18 1.62
C ASP A 67 -14.57 24.90 2.08
N LEU A 68 -15.23 24.96 3.24
CA LEU A 68 -16.08 23.88 3.76
C LEU A 68 -17.24 23.50 2.82
N ARG A 69 -17.66 24.41 1.94
CA ARG A 69 -18.71 24.16 0.94
C ARG A 69 -18.29 23.14 -0.12
N TYR A 70 -16.99 23.02 -0.37
CA TYR A 70 -16.48 22.03 -1.31
C TYR A 70 -16.34 20.69 -0.63
N GLN A 71 -16.99 19.69 -1.21
CA GLN A 71 -16.78 18.30 -0.82
C GLN A 71 -15.47 17.80 -1.42
N LEU A 72 -14.80 16.90 -0.69
CA LEU A 72 -13.55 16.30 -1.15
C LEU A 72 -13.75 15.44 -2.40
N GLY A 73 -14.94 14.86 -2.57
CA GLY A 73 -15.29 14.04 -3.73
C GLY A 73 -14.75 12.61 -3.63
N PHE A 74 -14.72 12.01 -2.44
CA PHE A 74 -14.44 10.59 -2.26
C PHE A 74 -15.16 10.04 -1.03
N SER A 75 -15.35 8.73 -0.99
CA SER A 75 -15.97 8.02 0.13
C SER A 75 -14.98 7.08 0.77
N VAL A 76 -14.95 7.09 2.10
CA VAL A 76 -14.10 6.22 2.92
C VAL A 76 -14.97 5.27 3.75
N GLN A 77 -14.63 3.99 3.74
CA GLN A 77 -15.27 2.94 4.54
C GLN A 77 -14.17 2.17 5.29
N ASN A 78 -14.24 2.13 6.63
CA ASN A 78 -13.22 1.47 7.46
C ASN A 78 -11.77 1.89 7.15
N GLY A 79 -11.59 3.18 6.78
CA GLY A 79 -10.30 3.74 6.37
C GLY A 79 -9.90 3.44 4.91
N ILE A 80 -10.69 2.68 4.16
CA ILE A 80 -10.46 2.35 2.74
C ILE A 80 -11.29 3.25 1.84
N ILE A 81 -10.68 3.78 0.79
CA ILE A 81 -11.36 4.59 -0.21
C ILE A 81 -12.13 3.66 -1.15
N CYS A 82 -13.47 3.69 -1.08
CA CYS A 82 -14.33 2.82 -1.89
C CYS A 82 -14.85 3.51 -3.15
N SER A 83 -15.01 4.83 -3.13
CA SER A 83 -15.48 5.60 -4.27
C SER A 83 -14.76 6.92 -4.36
N LEU A 84 -14.59 7.40 -5.59
CA LEU A 84 -13.93 8.65 -5.94
C LEU A 84 -14.75 9.32 -7.03
N MET A 85 -14.99 10.62 -6.88
CA MET A 85 -15.68 11.45 -7.84
C MET A 85 -14.69 11.93 -8.90
N ARG A 86 -15.00 11.63 -10.16
CA ARG A 86 -14.17 12.03 -11.30
C ARG A 86 -14.07 13.55 -11.40
N GLY A 87 -12.86 14.06 -11.54
CA GLY A 87 -12.57 15.49 -11.56
C GLY A 87 -12.67 16.18 -10.19
N GLY A 88 -12.89 15.44 -9.10
CA GLY A 88 -12.97 15.96 -7.75
C GLY A 88 -11.63 16.44 -7.19
N ILE A 89 -11.67 17.14 -6.06
CA ILE A 89 -10.47 17.66 -5.38
C ILE A 89 -9.58 16.51 -4.92
N ALA A 90 -10.18 15.43 -4.41
CA ALA A 90 -9.45 14.24 -3.99
C ALA A 90 -8.74 13.52 -5.14
N GLU A 91 -9.38 13.40 -6.31
CA GLU A 91 -8.74 12.80 -7.50
C GLU A 91 -7.48 13.58 -7.87
N ARG A 92 -7.59 14.91 -7.94
CA ARG A 92 -6.46 15.81 -8.22
C ARG A 92 -5.38 15.77 -7.13
N GLY A 93 -5.78 15.49 -5.89
CA GLY A 93 -4.84 15.34 -4.77
C GLY A 93 -4.05 14.04 -4.78
N GLY A 94 -4.37 13.09 -5.67
CA GLY A 94 -3.70 11.80 -5.76
C GLY A 94 -4.41 10.67 -5.00
N VAL A 95 -5.67 10.86 -4.60
CA VAL A 95 -6.48 9.80 -3.99
C VAL A 95 -6.80 8.72 -5.02
N ARG A 96 -6.63 7.46 -4.63
CA ARG A 96 -6.96 6.30 -5.46
C ARG A 96 -7.94 5.38 -4.75
N VAL A 97 -8.87 4.81 -5.51
CA VAL A 97 -9.81 3.80 -5.02
C VAL A 97 -9.05 2.52 -4.65
N GLY A 98 -9.46 1.85 -3.57
CA GLY A 98 -8.80 0.66 -3.05
C GLY A 98 -7.55 0.94 -2.21
N HIS A 99 -7.19 2.21 -1.99
CA HIS A 99 -6.17 2.60 -1.03
C HIS A 99 -6.80 2.80 0.36
N ARG A 100 -6.06 2.44 1.40
CA ARG A 100 -6.36 2.68 2.80
C ARG A 100 -5.58 3.89 3.29
N ILE A 101 -6.25 4.80 3.99
CA ILE A 101 -5.64 5.96 4.61
C ILE A 101 -4.91 5.51 5.87
N ILE A 102 -3.62 5.84 5.97
CA ILE A 102 -2.78 5.47 7.12
C ILE A 102 -2.44 6.69 7.99
N GLU A 103 -2.39 7.88 7.40
CA GLU A 103 -2.00 9.10 8.10
C GLU A 103 -2.75 10.30 7.48
N ILE A 104 -3.22 11.24 8.30
CA ILE A 104 -3.87 12.50 7.89
C ILE A 104 -3.26 13.64 8.70
N ASN A 105 -2.73 14.66 8.04
CA ASN A 105 -2.03 15.82 8.59
C ASN A 105 -0.98 15.45 9.65
N GLY A 106 -0.19 14.39 9.39
CA GLY A 106 0.81 13.88 10.32
C GLY A 106 0.26 13.05 11.48
N GLN A 107 -1.06 12.83 11.57
CA GLN A 107 -1.69 11.97 12.55
C GLN A 107 -1.98 10.58 11.96
N SER A 108 -1.49 9.53 12.62
CA SER A 108 -1.77 8.14 12.23
C SER A 108 -3.24 7.78 12.43
N VAL A 109 -3.93 7.37 11.37
CA VAL A 109 -5.36 7.01 11.38
C VAL A 109 -5.61 5.51 11.14
N VAL A 110 -4.56 4.68 11.15
CA VAL A 110 -4.64 3.24 10.88
C VAL A 110 -5.68 2.50 11.75
N ALA A 111 -5.67 2.80 13.05
CA ALA A 111 -6.57 2.20 14.06
C ALA A 111 -7.76 3.10 14.42
N THR A 112 -7.98 4.17 13.65
CA THR A 112 -9.04 5.14 13.92
C THR A 112 -10.35 4.70 13.26
N PRO A 113 -11.50 4.78 13.95
CA PRO A 113 -12.79 4.48 13.34
C PRO A 113 -13.09 5.43 12.19
N HIS A 114 -13.84 4.94 11.19
CA HIS A 114 -14.13 5.72 9.99
C HIS A 114 -14.87 7.03 10.30
N GLU A 115 -15.73 7.06 11.32
CA GLU A 115 -16.44 8.27 11.75
C GLU A 115 -15.47 9.40 12.11
N LYS A 116 -14.41 9.08 12.86
CA LYS A 116 -13.39 10.06 13.26
C LYS A 116 -12.55 10.51 12.06
N ILE A 117 -12.26 9.62 11.12
CA ILE A 117 -11.58 9.97 9.85
C ILE A 117 -12.44 10.95 9.04
N VAL A 118 -13.72 10.65 8.86
CA VAL A 118 -14.68 11.52 8.17
C VAL A 118 -14.80 12.86 8.89
N HIS A 119 -14.84 12.86 10.22
CA HIS A 119 -14.91 14.08 11.01
C HIS A 119 -13.68 14.98 10.81
N ILE A 120 -12.45 14.42 10.84
CA ILE A 120 -11.21 15.16 10.60
C ILE A 120 -11.22 15.76 9.19
N LEU A 121 -11.55 14.95 8.18
CA LEU A 121 -11.59 15.38 6.78
C LEU A 121 -12.68 16.42 6.51
N SER A 122 -13.84 16.28 7.16
CA SER A 122 -14.98 17.20 7.02
C SER A 122 -14.67 18.58 7.61
N ASN A 123 -13.94 18.65 8.72
CA ASN A 123 -13.52 19.90 9.34
C ASN A 123 -12.23 20.49 8.74
N ALA A 124 -11.44 19.70 8.01
CA ALA A 124 -10.20 20.17 7.43
C ALA A 124 -10.45 21.08 6.22
N VAL A 125 -9.84 22.26 6.25
CA VAL A 125 -9.82 23.27 5.18
C VAL A 125 -8.37 23.66 4.87
N GLY A 126 -8.13 24.16 3.67
CA GLY A 126 -6.79 24.45 3.17
C GLY A 126 -6.09 23.20 2.61
N GLU A 127 -4.83 22.98 3.01
CA GLU A 127 -3.99 21.90 2.50
C GLU A 127 -4.02 20.68 3.44
N ILE A 128 -4.68 19.61 2.99
CA ILE A 128 -4.78 18.36 3.72
C ILE A 128 -3.72 17.42 3.16
N HIS A 129 -2.76 17.10 4.00
CA HIS A 129 -1.69 16.16 3.67
C HIS A 129 -2.07 14.79 4.21
N MET A 130 -2.20 13.77 3.37
CA MET A 130 -2.47 12.42 3.86
C MET A 130 -1.62 11.39 3.15
N LYS A 131 -1.36 10.28 3.84
CA LYS A 131 -0.66 9.14 3.27
C LYS A 131 -1.64 7.99 3.12
N THR A 132 -1.62 7.38 1.96
CA THR A 132 -2.47 6.24 1.64
C THR A 132 -1.62 5.05 1.21
N MET A 133 -2.11 3.85 1.45
CA MET A 133 -1.43 2.60 1.16
C MET A 133 -2.43 1.60 0.57
N PRO A 134 -2.09 0.82 -0.47
CA PRO A 134 -3.00 -0.16 -1.06
C PRO A 134 -3.62 -1.09 -0.01
N ALA A 135 -4.94 -1.27 -0.05
CA ALA A 135 -5.64 -2.09 0.94
C ALA A 135 -5.20 -3.56 0.90
N ALA A 136 -4.81 -4.08 -0.28
CA ALA A 136 -4.20 -5.41 -0.40
C ALA A 136 -2.95 -5.53 0.49
N MET A 137 -2.14 -4.48 0.51
CA MET A 137 -0.93 -4.41 1.30
C MET A 137 -1.20 -4.38 2.79
N TYR A 138 -2.19 -3.57 3.18
CA TYR A 138 -2.64 -3.50 4.56
C TYR A 138 -3.21 -4.83 5.05
N ARG A 139 -4.04 -5.51 4.26
CA ARG A 139 -4.62 -6.81 4.62
C ARG A 139 -3.55 -7.89 4.82
N LEU A 140 -2.49 -7.88 4.00
CA LEU A 140 -1.34 -8.74 4.16
C LEU A 140 -0.57 -8.44 5.46
N LEU A 141 -0.35 -7.15 5.77
CA LEU A 141 0.32 -6.71 6.99
C LEU A 141 -0.48 -7.05 8.26
N THR A 142 -1.79 -6.88 8.23
CA THR A 142 -2.68 -7.22 9.36
C THR A 142 -3.05 -8.70 9.42
N ALA A 143 -2.44 -9.55 8.59
CA ALA A 143 -2.68 -10.99 8.50
C ALA A 143 -4.16 -11.40 8.36
N GLN A 144 -4.98 -10.55 7.72
CA GLN A 144 -6.37 -10.90 7.39
C GLN A 144 -6.43 -11.90 6.23
N GLU A 145 -5.38 -12.00 5.41
CA GLU A 145 -5.19 -13.05 4.41
C GLU A 145 -3.89 -13.80 4.71
N GLN A 146 -3.90 -15.13 4.61
CA GLN A 146 -2.66 -15.91 4.69
C GLN A 146 -1.92 -15.81 3.35
N PRO A 147 -0.73 -15.18 3.29
CA PRO A 147 0.05 -15.17 2.06
C PRO A 147 0.54 -16.57 1.74
N VAL A 148 0.59 -16.91 0.45
CA VAL A 148 1.28 -18.11 -0.02
C VAL A 148 2.77 -17.88 0.13
N TYR A 149 3.39 -18.58 1.09
CA TYR A 149 4.83 -18.53 1.29
C TYR A 149 5.56 -19.29 0.17
N ILE A 150 6.63 -18.68 -0.32
CA ILE A 150 7.55 -19.17 -1.34
C ILE A 150 8.86 -19.63 -0.71
#